data_AF-A0A178HYT0-F1
#
_entry.id   AF-A0A178HYT0-F1
#
_cell.length_a   1.000
_cell.length_b   1.000
_cell.length_c   1.000
_cell.angle_alpha   90.00
_cell.angle_beta   90.00
_cell.angle_gamma   90.00
#
_symmetry.space_group_name_H-M   'P 1'
#
loop_
_entity.id
_entity.type
_entity.pdbx_description
1 polymer ?
#
loop_
_entity_poly.entity_id
_entity_poly.type
_entity_poly.pdbx_seq_one_letter_code
_entity_poly.pdbx_strand_id
1 'polypeptide(L)'
;MTDDVISGLCGSPVTKLTMEDRRRERLRDWLARPSWTPYESHLLLAGLDPELTGDIRKGGWWLLPRIAAEPDDRDLDDAEMQQRIEATAGLGLATMKPPEAIKAAYDAGLIIPWLLYALDDPECRRGLPDDLREQEEKRRRASEGIAVRNMKTRERHEQFRAAMVAHARAVIADLMVDGQFPPNLMRGEKPWKAEIIRRIRNSWSGTYVGPRTIYDWITDGILKL
;
A
#
# COMPACT_ATOMS: atom_id res chain seq x y z
N MET A 1 -21.26 -19.68 32.02
CA MET A 1 -22.26 -20.75 31.87
C MET A 1 -23.63 -20.11 31.89
N THR A 2 -24.16 -19.79 30.72
CA THR A 2 -25.59 -19.70 30.34
C THR A 2 -25.62 -19.33 28.85
N ASP A 3 -25.01 -20.17 28.03
CA ASP A 3 -25.34 -20.32 26.60
C ASP A 3 -26.00 -21.71 26.53
N ASP A 4 -27.23 -21.79 26.01
CA ASP A 4 -27.92 -23.02 25.51
C ASP A 4 -29.41 -23.11 25.83
N VAL A 5 -30.25 -22.13 25.43
CA VAL A 5 -31.71 -22.37 25.41
C VAL A 5 -32.44 -21.92 24.14
N ILE A 6 -31.80 -21.27 23.16
CA ILE A 6 -32.50 -20.86 21.93
C ILE A 6 -31.76 -21.35 20.69
N SER A 7 -31.67 -22.67 20.53
CA SER A 7 -31.23 -23.32 19.30
C SER A 7 -32.19 -24.44 18.90
N GLY A 8 -33.48 -24.12 18.86
CA GLY A 8 -34.55 -25.13 18.79
C GLY A 8 -35.52 -25.09 17.62
N LEU A 9 -35.45 -24.16 16.65
CA LEU A 9 -36.57 -24.04 15.69
C LEU A 9 -36.28 -23.79 14.20
N CYS A 10 -35.03 -23.67 13.73
CA CYS A 10 -34.75 -23.63 12.28
C CYS A 10 -33.42 -24.32 11.99
N GLY A 11 -33.47 -25.45 11.28
CA GLY A 11 -32.32 -26.30 10.92
C GLY A 11 -31.41 -25.69 9.86
N SER A 12 -30.77 -24.57 10.16
CA SER A 12 -29.59 -24.10 9.43
C SER A 12 -28.43 -23.99 10.41
N PRO A 13 -27.22 -24.50 10.10
CA PRO A 13 -26.07 -24.27 10.95
C PRO A 13 -25.88 -22.76 11.05
N VAL A 14 -25.97 -22.22 12.28
CA VAL A 14 -25.61 -20.83 12.57
C VAL A 14 -24.12 -20.73 12.26
N THR A 15 -23.81 -20.34 11.02
CA THR A 15 -22.44 -20.12 10.59
C THR A 15 -22.00 -18.88 11.37
N LYS A 16 -21.15 -19.07 12.38
CA LYS A 16 -20.63 -17.95 13.18
C LYS A 16 -19.88 -17.03 12.22
N LEU A 17 -20.48 -15.89 11.89
CA LEU A 17 -19.86 -14.84 11.08
C LEU A 17 -18.50 -14.47 11.68
N THR A 18 -17.48 -14.33 10.84
CA THR A 18 -16.16 -13.87 11.25
C THR A 18 -16.24 -12.43 11.76
N MET A 19 -15.23 -11.97 12.52
CA MET A 19 -15.18 -10.59 12.99
C MET A 19 -15.15 -9.59 11.82
N GLU A 20 -14.47 -9.91 10.73
CA GLU A 20 -14.45 -9.08 9.53
C GLU A 20 -15.82 -9.01 8.85
N ASP A 21 -16.54 -10.13 8.75
CA ASP A 21 -17.88 -10.14 8.16
C ASP A 21 -18.84 -9.28 8.98
N ARG A 22 -18.74 -9.33 10.32
CA ARG A 22 -19.53 -8.45 11.20
C ARG A 22 -19.17 -6.99 10.98
N ARG A 23 -17.88 -6.64 10.95
CA ARG A 23 -17.44 -5.26 10.67
C ARG A 23 -17.98 -4.79 9.30
N ARG A 24 -18.02 -5.67 8.29
CA ARG A 24 -18.57 -5.40 6.96
C ARG A 24 -20.07 -5.10 7.02
N GLU A 25 -20.85 -5.99 7.62
CA GLU A 25 -22.30 -5.81 7.78
C GLU A 25 -22.62 -4.50 8.49
N ARG A 26 -21.86 -4.17 9.53
CA ARG A 26 -22.03 -2.92 10.28
C ARG A 26 -21.77 -1.69 9.42
N LEU A 27 -20.69 -1.69 8.65
CA LEU A 27 -20.41 -0.59 7.73
C LEU A 27 -21.53 -0.41 6.69
N ARG A 28 -22.05 -1.50 6.13
CA ARG A 28 -23.16 -1.46 5.17
C ARG A 28 -24.41 -0.86 5.80
N ASP A 29 -24.76 -1.30 7.00
CA ASP A 29 -25.91 -0.78 7.75
C ASP A 29 -25.78 0.73 8.01
N TRP A 30 -24.58 1.19 8.40
CA TRP A 30 -24.32 2.60 8.64
C TRP A 30 -24.41 3.45 7.38
N LEU A 31 -23.84 2.98 6.27
CA LEU A 31 -23.91 3.67 4.97
C LEU A 31 -25.33 3.69 4.38
N ALA A 32 -26.17 2.73 4.73
CA ALA A 32 -27.56 2.68 4.30
C ALA A 32 -28.50 3.61 5.09
N ARG A 33 -28.06 4.17 6.23
CA ARG A 33 -28.91 5.04 7.04
C ARG A 33 -29.22 6.36 6.31
N PRO A 34 -30.43 6.91 6.45
CA PRO A 34 -30.79 8.19 5.82
C PRO A 34 -30.10 9.39 6.49
N SER A 35 -29.66 9.25 7.73
CA SER A 35 -29.02 10.29 8.54
C SER A 35 -28.12 9.67 9.59
N TRP A 36 -27.09 10.42 9.98
CA TRP A 36 -26.27 10.14 11.15
C TRP A 36 -26.47 11.25 12.18
N THR A 37 -26.37 10.90 13.45
CA THR A 37 -26.23 11.89 14.51
C THR A 37 -24.83 12.55 14.43
N PRO A 38 -24.64 13.72 15.06
CA PRO A 38 -23.33 14.35 15.15
C PRO A 38 -22.24 13.41 15.69
N TYR A 39 -22.57 12.66 16.74
CA TYR A 39 -21.67 11.71 17.36
C TYR A 39 -21.30 10.55 16.43
N GLU A 40 -22.30 9.93 15.79
CA GLU A 40 -22.09 8.86 14.83
C GLU A 40 -21.23 9.32 13.65
N SER A 41 -21.47 10.52 13.14
CA SER A 41 -20.72 11.08 12.01
C SER A 41 -19.21 11.16 12.31
N HIS A 42 -18.83 11.67 13.48
CA HIS A 42 -17.41 11.76 13.84
C HIS A 42 -16.76 10.39 13.98
N LEU A 43 -17.44 9.46 14.66
CA LEU A 43 -16.92 8.12 14.86
C LEU A 43 -16.79 7.36 13.53
N LEU A 44 -17.82 7.38 12.69
CA LEU A 44 -17.80 6.73 11.39
C LEU A 44 -16.68 7.28 10.54
N LEU A 45 -16.56 8.60 10.40
CA LEU A 45 -15.50 9.21 9.59
C LEU A 45 -14.10 8.95 10.15
N ALA A 46 -13.96 8.80 11.47
CA ALA A 46 -12.71 8.37 12.13
C ALA A 46 -12.39 6.87 11.97
N GLY A 47 -13.33 6.08 11.45
CA GLY A 47 -13.17 4.64 11.20
C GLY A 47 -13.72 3.73 12.29
N LEU A 48 -14.61 4.23 13.15
CA LEU A 48 -15.13 3.55 14.32
C LEU A 48 -16.59 3.16 14.18
N ASP A 49 -16.98 2.09 14.88
CA ASP A 49 -18.36 1.67 15.05
C ASP A 49 -19.00 2.43 16.22
N PRO A 50 -19.96 3.35 15.97
CA PRO A 50 -20.57 4.18 17.01
C PRO A 50 -21.29 3.40 18.11
N GLU A 51 -21.91 2.28 17.75
CA GLU A 51 -22.72 1.49 18.66
C GLU A 51 -21.87 0.65 19.62
N LEU A 52 -20.66 0.25 19.19
CA LEU A 52 -19.71 -0.44 20.06
C LEU A 52 -18.82 0.53 20.83
N THR A 53 -18.56 1.71 20.27
CA THR A 53 -17.75 2.77 20.89
C THR A 53 -18.54 3.57 21.94
N GLY A 54 -19.88 3.59 21.84
CA GLY A 54 -20.78 4.35 22.72
C GLY A 54 -20.76 3.95 24.21
N ASP A 55 -20.12 2.84 24.56
CA ASP A 55 -19.92 2.43 25.94
C ASP A 55 -18.47 2.71 26.36
N ILE A 56 -18.13 3.99 26.52
CA ILE A 56 -16.83 4.48 27.03
C ILE A 56 -16.46 3.78 28.37
N ARG A 57 -17.45 3.21 29.08
CA ARG A 57 -17.26 2.46 30.32
C ARG A 57 -16.85 0.99 30.13
N LYS A 58 -16.94 0.43 28.91
CA LYS A 58 -16.58 -0.97 28.61
C LYS A 58 -15.20 -1.16 27.98
N GLY A 59 -14.53 -0.07 27.62
CA GLY A 59 -13.17 -0.08 27.06
C GLY A 59 -13.12 -0.54 25.60
N GLY A 60 -12.17 0.02 24.85
CA GLY A 60 -11.83 -0.37 23.48
C GLY A 60 -12.50 0.49 22.39
N TRP A 61 -11.68 0.94 21.44
CA TRP A 61 -12.12 1.61 20.21
C TRP A 61 -12.40 0.56 19.13
N TRP A 62 -13.67 0.41 18.74
CA TRP A 62 -14.07 -0.64 17.80
C TRP A 62 -13.96 -0.18 16.35
N LEU A 63 -13.05 -0.78 15.59
CA LEU A 63 -12.77 -0.40 14.22
C LEU A 63 -13.74 -1.03 13.21
N LEU A 64 -14.15 -0.22 12.23
CA LEU A 64 -14.77 -0.65 10.98
C LEU A 64 -13.72 -1.32 10.06
N PRO A 65 -14.15 -2.02 8.99
CA PRO A 65 -13.21 -2.69 8.08
C PRO A 65 -12.24 -1.70 7.44
N ARG A 66 -10.96 -2.08 7.37
CA ARG A 66 -9.90 -1.33 6.67
C ARG A 66 -9.11 -2.28 5.77
N ILE A 67 -8.42 -1.77 4.77
CA ILE A 67 -7.51 -2.60 3.96
C ILE A 67 -6.33 -3.04 4.84
N ALA A 68 -5.93 -4.31 4.72
CA ALA A 68 -4.92 -5.02 5.53
C ALA A 68 -3.47 -4.46 5.50
N ALA A 69 -3.28 -3.22 5.03
CA ALA A 69 -1.98 -2.55 5.02
C ALA A 69 -1.56 -2.00 6.39
N GLU A 70 -2.49 -1.91 7.35
CA GLU A 70 -2.18 -1.50 8.73
C GLU A 70 -2.10 -2.74 9.64
N PRO A 71 -1.08 -2.82 10.53
CA PRO A 71 -0.91 -3.96 11.40
C PRO A 71 -2.19 -4.23 12.21
N ASP A 72 -2.54 -5.52 12.24
CA ASP A 72 -3.60 -6.16 13.03
C ASP A 72 -3.99 -5.40 14.29
N ASP A 73 -5.31 -5.23 14.49
CA ASP A 73 -6.07 -5.09 15.75
C ASP A 73 -5.31 -4.56 17.00
N ARG A 74 -4.40 -3.61 16.86
CA ARG A 74 -4.00 -2.78 17.99
C ARG A 74 -5.19 -1.89 18.24
N ASP A 75 -5.76 -1.98 19.45
CA ASP A 75 -6.55 -0.89 20.00
C ASP A 75 -5.80 0.39 19.68
N LEU A 76 -6.35 1.19 18.76
CA LEU A 76 -5.76 2.49 18.46
C LEU A 76 -5.68 3.22 19.79
N ASP A 77 -4.49 3.75 20.10
CA ASP A 77 -4.33 4.42 21.39
C ASP A 77 -5.29 5.62 21.47
N ASP A 78 -5.67 5.97 22.70
CA ASP A 78 -6.67 7.01 22.93
C ASP A 78 -6.27 8.35 22.29
N ALA A 79 -4.97 8.62 22.11
CA ALA A 79 -4.48 9.87 21.53
C ALA A 79 -4.65 9.90 20.01
N GLU A 80 -4.29 8.83 19.31
CA GLU A 80 -4.52 8.72 17.86
C GLU A 80 -6.02 8.77 17.55
N MET A 81 -6.83 8.13 18.37
CA MET A 81 -8.29 8.14 18.21
C MET A 81 -8.91 9.50 18.45
N GLN A 82 -8.50 10.16 19.52
CA GLN A 82 -8.96 11.50 19.81
C GLN A 82 -8.58 12.47 18.68
N GLN A 83 -7.37 12.35 18.12
CA GLN A 83 -6.95 13.16 16.97
C GLN A 83 -7.83 12.94 15.73
N ARG A 84 -8.17 11.69 15.41
CA ARG A 84 -9.07 11.37 14.29
C ARG A 84 -10.46 11.97 14.49
N ILE A 85 -11.01 11.87 15.71
CA ILE A 85 -12.32 12.44 16.06
C ILE A 85 -12.28 13.98 15.98
N GLU A 86 -11.25 14.61 16.55
CA GLU A 86 -11.10 16.08 16.53
C GLU A 86 -10.98 16.63 15.11
N ALA A 87 -10.23 15.95 14.24
CA ALA A 87 -10.11 16.31 12.83
C ALA A 87 -11.47 16.30 12.11
N THR A 88 -12.36 15.36 12.46
CA THR A 88 -13.72 15.31 11.89
C THR A 88 -14.65 16.36 12.50
N ALA A 89 -14.54 16.64 13.80
CA ALA A 89 -15.39 17.59 14.50
C ALA A 89 -15.19 19.03 14.01
N GLY A 90 -13.97 19.39 13.60
CA GLY A 90 -13.65 20.72 13.07
C GLY A 90 -14.31 21.06 11.73
N LEU A 91 -14.93 20.09 11.05
CA LEU A 91 -15.51 20.27 9.71
C LEU A 91 -17.02 20.54 9.70
N GLY A 92 -17.70 20.50 10.86
CA GLY A 92 -19.14 20.83 10.94
C GLY A 92 -20.05 19.87 10.15
N LEU A 93 -19.64 18.62 9.97
CA LEU A 93 -20.29 17.63 9.09
C LEU A 93 -21.56 17.02 9.69
N ALA A 94 -21.77 17.22 10.98
CA ALA A 94 -22.80 16.59 11.80
C ALA A 94 -24.26 16.79 11.33
N THR A 95 -24.51 17.81 10.52
CA THR A 95 -25.86 18.13 9.99
C THR A 95 -26.08 17.68 8.55
N MET A 96 -25.04 17.13 7.91
CA MET A 96 -25.10 16.70 6.51
C MET A 96 -25.68 15.29 6.40
N LYS A 97 -26.22 14.96 5.22
CA LYS A 97 -26.57 13.57 4.93
C LYS A 97 -25.29 12.72 4.83
N PRO A 98 -25.35 11.41 5.09
CA PRO A 98 -24.17 10.54 5.06
C PRO A 98 -23.29 10.68 3.80
N PRO A 99 -23.85 10.66 2.56
CA PRO A 99 -23.01 10.83 1.37
C PRO A 99 -22.35 12.22 1.31
N GLU A 100 -23.06 13.27 1.70
CA GLU A 100 -22.55 14.64 1.72
C GLU A 100 -21.42 14.80 2.75
N ALA A 101 -21.58 14.23 3.94
CA ALA A 101 -20.56 14.22 4.99
C ALA A 101 -19.29 13.49 4.55
N ILE A 102 -19.43 12.31 3.94
CA ILE A 102 -18.30 11.53 3.39
C ILE A 102 -17.56 12.34 2.33
N LYS A 103 -18.30 12.97 1.40
CA LYS A 103 -17.72 13.79 0.35
C LYS A 103 -16.96 14.98 0.93
N ALA A 104 -17.58 15.73 1.84
CA ALA A 104 -16.98 16.90 2.44
C ALA A 104 -15.72 16.56 3.25
N ALA A 105 -15.73 15.45 3.99
CA ALA A 105 -14.55 14.92 4.68
C ALA A 105 -13.44 14.55 3.68
N TYR A 106 -13.77 13.86 2.59
CA TYR A 106 -12.82 13.49 1.56
C TYR A 106 -12.21 14.71 0.85
N ASP A 107 -13.03 15.70 0.49
CA ASP A 107 -12.58 16.94 -0.15
C ASP A 107 -11.72 17.80 0.78
N ALA A 108 -11.97 17.73 2.10
CA ALA A 108 -11.13 18.35 3.13
C ALA A 108 -9.79 17.61 3.34
N GLY A 109 -9.56 16.49 2.65
CA GLY A 109 -8.33 15.71 2.74
C GLY A 109 -8.27 14.77 3.93
N LEU A 110 -9.40 14.49 4.60
CA LEU A 110 -9.43 13.50 5.66
C LEU A 110 -9.26 12.08 5.10
N ILE A 111 -8.47 11.30 5.83
CA ILE A 111 -8.34 9.86 5.57
C ILE A 111 -9.52 9.18 6.25
N ILE A 112 -10.44 8.63 5.44
CA ILE A 112 -11.55 7.81 5.91
C ILE A 112 -11.11 6.34 5.82
N PRO A 113 -10.82 5.65 6.94
CA PRO A 113 -10.08 4.38 6.93
C PRO A 113 -10.78 3.25 6.17
N TRP A 114 -12.10 3.22 6.21
CA TRP A 114 -12.92 2.20 5.55
C TRP A 114 -13.27 2.54 4.09
N LEU A 115 -12.91 3.72 3.58
CA LEU A 115 -13.40 4.19 2.28
C LEU A 115 -12.96 3.31 1.11
N LEU A 116 -11.68 2.93 1.08
CA LEU A 116 -11.17 2.06 0.03
C LEU A 116 -11.83 0.68 0.08
N TYR A 117 -12.11 0.19 1.28
CA TYR A 117 -12.85 -1.05 1.47
C TYR A 117 -14.30 -0.92 0.97
N ALA A 118 -14.99 0.16 1.31
CA ALA A 118 -16.35 0.44 0.87
C ALA A 118 -16.47 0.58 -0.66
N LEU A 119 -15.41 1.02 -1.35
CA LEU A 119 -15.37 1.09 -2.81
C LEU A 119 -15.26 -0.29 -3.46
N ASP A 120 -14.65 -1.27 -2.79
CA ASP A 120 -14.48 -2.64 -3.28
C ASP A 120 -15.69 -3.53 -2.94
N ASP A 121 -16.50 -3.16 -1.95
CA ASP A 121 -17.74 -3.86 -1.60
C ASP A 121 -18.97 -3.32 -2.36
N PRO A 122 -19.69 -4.14 -3.16
CA PRO A 122 -20.82 -3.67 -3.97
C PRO A 122 -21.99 -3.07 -3.19
N GLU A 123 -22.21 -3.47 -1.94
CA GLU A 123 -23.31 -2.97 -1.12
C GLU A 123 -22.93 -1.65 -0.46
N CYS A 124 -21.73 -1.54 0.12
CA CYS A 124 -21.19 -0.29 0.63
C CYS A 124 -21.10 0.79 -0.46
N ARG A 125 -20.68 0.40 -1.68
CA ARG A 125 -20.49 1.33 -2.81
C ARG A 125 -21.77 2.10 -3.16
N ARG A 126 -22.95 1.54 -2.87
CA ARG A 126 -24.25 2.20 -3.11
C ARG A 126 -24.50 3.38 -2.17
N GLY A 127 -23.94 3.34 -0.96
CA GLY A 127 -24.03 4.44 0.01
C GLY A 127 -22.99 5.54 -0.18
N LEU A 128 -22.05 5.38 -1.14
CA LEU A 128 -21.02 6.37 -1.43
C LEU A 128 -21.47 7.38 -2.49
N PRO A 129 -21.00 8.64 -2.42
CA PRO A 129 -21.22 9.65 -3.47
C PRO A 129 -20.71 9.22 -4.84
N ASP A 130 -21.51 9.42 -5.88
CA ASP A 130 -21.20 9.00 -7.26
C ASP A 130 -19.88 9.57 -7.78
N ASP A 131 -19.64 10.83 -7.50
CA ASP A 131 -18.45 11.58 -7.91
C ASP A 131 -17.19 11.13 -7.17
N LEU A 132 -17.30 10.82 -5.88
CA LEU A 132 -16.21 10.22 -5.10
C LEU A 132 -15.79 8.89 -5.72
N ARG A 133 -16.75 8.05 -6.13
CA ARG A 133 -16.45 6.77 -6.79
C ARG A 133 -15.69 6.97 -8.09
N GLU A 134 -16.09 7.95 -8.91
CA GLU A 134 -15.41 8.27 -10.16
C GLU A 134 -13.99 8.82 -9.93
N GLN A 135 -13.82 9.70 -8.95
CA GLN A 135 -12.53 10.27 -8.60
C GLN A 135 -11.53 9.21 -8.14
N GLU A 136 -11.95 8.30 -7.25
CA GLU A 136 -11.05 7.26 -6.74
C GLU A 136 -10.74 6.22 -7.81
N GLU A 137 -11.69 5.88 -8.68
CA GLU A 137 -11.43 5.00 -9.82
C GLU A 137 -10.46 5.64 -10.82
N LYS A 138 -10.56 6.95 -11.05
CA LYS A 138 -9.58 7.71 -11.84
C LYS A 138 -8.20 7.73 -11.17
N ARG A 139 -8.12 7.89 -9.84
CA ARG A 139 -6.87 7.82 -9.07
C ARG A 139 -6.25 6.42 -9.14
N ARG A 140 -7.03 5.36 -9.00
CA ARG A 140 -6.58 3.96 -9.15
C ARG A 140 -6.02 3.70 -10.55
N ARG A 141 -6.73 4.09 -11.61
CA ARG A 141 -6.22 3.96 -12.99
C ARG A 141 -4.92 4.74 -13.22
N ALA A 142 -4.80 5.92 -12.62
CA ALA A 142 -3.58 6.72 -12.70
C ALA A 142 -2.41 6.06 -11.96
N SER A 143 -2.65 5.51 -10.76
CA SER A 143 -1.62 4.82 -9.97
C SER A 143 -1.16 3.52 -10.63
N GLU A 144 -2.09 2.73 -11.19
CA GLU A 144 -1.78 1.54 -11.99
C GLU A 144 -0.94 1.89 -13.22
N GLY A 145 -1.30 2.97 -13.93
CA GLY A 145 -0.51 3.45 -15.08
C GLY A 145 0.92 3.83 -14.71
N ILE A 146 1.12 4.45 -13.54
CA ILE A 146 2.45 4.77 -12.99
C ILE A 146 3.19 3.49 -12.61
N ALA A 147 2.54 2.54 -11.93
CA ALA A 147 3.15 1.28 -11.53
C ALA A 147 3.63 0.46 -12.74
N VAL A 148 2.79 0.34 -13.79
CA VAL A 148 3.15 -0.32 -15.05
C VAL A 148 4.32 0.37 -15.74
N ARG A 149 4.35 1.71 -15.76
CA ARG A 149 5.48 2.47 -16.32
C ARG A 149 6.77 2.25 -15.54
N ASN A 150 6.69 2.24 -14.21
CA ASN A 150 7.83 2.00 -13.34
C ASN A 150 8.37 0.56 -13.51
N MET A 151 7.47 -0.43 -13.64
CA MET A 151 7.84 -1.82 -13.91
C MET A 151 8.59 -1.94 -15.25
N LYS A 152 8.05 -1.39 -16.33
CA LYS A 152 8.71 -1.38 -17.65
C LYS A 152 10.07 -0.66 -17.62
N THR A 153 10.18 0.41 -16.85
CA THR A 153 11.46 1.13 -16.68
C THR A 153 12.48 0.28 -15.92
N ARG A 154 12.04 -0.42 -14.88
CA ARG A 154 12.87 -1.35 -14.10
C ARG A 154 13.33 -2.53 -14.95
N GLU A 155 12.45 -3.16 -15.72
CA GLU A 155 12.79 -4.25 -16.64
C GLU A 155 13.84 -3.80 -17.66
N ARG A 156 13.67 -2.62 -18.25
CA ARG A 156 14.68 -2.04 -19.16
C ARG A 156 16.02 -1.81 -18.47
N HIS A 157 16.01 -1.29 -17.24
CA HIS A 157 17.24 -1.12 -16.45
C HIS A 157 17.90 -2.46 -16.10
N GLU A 158 17.13 -3.50 -15.78
CA GLU A 158 17.65 -4.85 -15.50
C GLU A 158 18.23 -5.50 -16.76
N GLN A 159 17.54 -5.41 -17.91
CA GLN A 159 18.05 -5.89 -19.20
C GLN A 159 19.34 -5.17 -19.59
N PHE A 160 19.38 -3.85 -19.44
CA PHE A 160 20.58 -3.06 -19.70
C PHE A 160 21.73 -3.45 -18.76
N ARG A 161 21.46 -3.61 -17.46
CA ARG A 161 22.44 -4.08 -16.48
C ARG A 161 22.98 -5.45 -16.86
N ALA A 162 22.12 -6.40 -17.22
CA ALA A 162 22.52 -7.75 -17.60
C ALA A 162 23.42 -7.75 -18.85
N ALA A 163 23.07 -6.99 -19.88
CA ALA A 163 23.88 -6.86 -21.09
C ALA A 163 25.25 -6.22 -20.80
N MET A 164 25.29 -5.19 -19.95
CA MET A 164 26.54 -4.56 -19.49
C MET A 164 27.44 -5.52 -18.72
N VAL A 165 26.87 -6.32 -17.80
CA VAL A 165 27.64 -7.33 -17.05
C VAL A 165 28.18 -8.42 -17.97
N ALA A 166 27.37 -8.89 -18.93
CA ALA A 166 27.82 -9.87 -19.92
C ALA A 166 28.99 -9.34 -20.78
N HIS A 167 28.88 -8.10 -21.26
CA HIS A 167 29.96 -7.45 -22.01
C HIS A 167 31.22 -7.26 -21.18
N ALA A 168 31.09 -6.83 -19.92
CA ALA A 168 32.21 -6.70 -19.00
C ALA A 168 32.93 -8.04 -18.77
N ARG A 169 32.18 -9.15 -18.62
CA ARG A 169 32.75 -10.49 -18.51
C ARG A 169 33.54 -10.88 -19.76
N ALA A 170 33.04 -10.57 -20.95
CA ALA A 170 33.74 -10.83 -22.21
C ALA A 170 35.06 -10.04 -22.30
N VAL A 171 35.05 -8.76 -21.96
CA VAL A 171 36.26 -7.91 -21.93
C VAL A 171 37.30 -8.45 -20.92
N ILE A 172 36.86 -8.90 -19.75
CA ILE A 172 37.75 -9.49 -18.74
C ILE A 172 38.34 -10.82 -19.23
N ALA A 173 37.52 -11.68 -19.85
CA ALA A 173 38.00 -12.95 -20.40
C ALA A 173 39.06 -12.73 -21.48
N ASP A 174 38.88 -11.76 -22.37
CA ASP A 174 39.86 -11.35 -23.39
C ASP A 174 41.20 -10.92 -22.75
N LEU A 175 41.14 -10.06 -21.72
CA LEU A 175 42.31 -9.63 -20.95
C LEU A 175 43.04 -10.79 -20.25
N MET A 176 42.31 -11.83 -19.83
CA MET A 176 42.90 -13.03 -19.22
C MET A 176 43.61 -13.92 -20.24
N VAL A 177 43.07 -14.02 -21.46
CA VAL A 177 43.66 -14.83 -22.55
C VAL A 177 44.95 -14.18 -23.09
N ASP A 178 45.01 -12.85 -23.17
CA ASP A 178 46.19 -12.10 -23.63
C ASP A 178 47.38 -12.12 -22.64
N GLY A 179 47.27 -12.86 -21.53
CA GLY A 179 48.32 -12.93 -20.50
C GLY A 179 48.52 -11.63 -19.73
N GLN A 180 47.62 -10.65 -19.90
CA GLN A 180 47.65 -9.35 -19.23
C GLN A 180 47.01 -9.37 -17.83
N PHE A 181 46.53 -10.53 -17.36
CA PHE A 181 45.75 -10.67 -16.13
C PHE A 181 46.33 -11.73 -15.17
N PRO A 182 46.95 -11.35 -14.05
CA PRO A 182 47.32 -12.28 -13.00
C PRO A 182 46.10 -12.67 -12.15
N PRO A 183 45.83 -13.97 -11.91
CA PRO A 183 44.64 -14.43 -11.17
C PRO A 183 44.55 -13.93 -9.71
N ASN A 184 45.61 -13.37 -9.14
CA ASN A 184 45.72 -13.06 -7.71
C ASN A 184 45.36 -11.60 -7.32
N LEU A 185 44.93 -10.76 -8.27
CA LEU A 185 44.77 -9.30 -8.06
C LEU A 185 43.35 -8.82 -7.71
N MET A 186 42.40 -9.73 -7.49
CA MET A 186 41.03 -9.41 -7.05
C MET A 186 40.96 -8.71 -5.67
N ARG A 187 42.07 -8.57 -4.93
CA ARG A 187 42.09 -8.04 -3.55
C ARG A 187 42.61 -6.62 -3.35
N GLY A 188 43.02 -5.90 -4.41
CA GLY A 188 43.21 -4.46 -4.30
C GLY A 188 44.32 -3.91 -5.17
N GLU A 189 43.95 -3.07 -6.14
CA GLU A 189 44.57 -1.77 -6.40
C GLU A 189 43.82 -1.03 -7.54
N LYS A 190 44.03 0.29 -7.65
CA LYS A 190 43.26 1.23 -8.48
C LYS A 190 43.55 1.28 -10.01
N PRO A 191 44.73 0.89 -10.55
CA PRO A 191 45.06 1.14 -11.97
C PRO A 191 44.24 0.32 -12.98
N TRP A 192 44.01 -0.95 -12.70
CA TRP A 192 43.33 -1.87 -13.64
C TRP A 192 41.82 -1.62 -13.73
N LYS A 193 41.21 -1.07 -12.67
CA LYS A 193 39.80 -0.64 -12.66
C LYS A 193 39.54 0.40 -13.74
N ALA A 194 40.47 1.35 -13.89
CA ALA A 194 40.38 2.39 -14.90
C ALA A 194 40.49 1.80 -16.31
N GLU A 195 41.33 0.79 -16.53
CA GLU A 195 41.53 0.14 -17.81
C GLU A 195 40.31 -0.70 -18.26
N ILE A 196 39.71 -1.49 -17.35
CA ILE A 196 38.47 -2.23 -17.64
C ILE A 196 37.34 -1.25 -17.97
N ILE A 197 37.15 -0.21 -17.16
CA ILE A 197 36.14 0.83 -17.42
C ILE A 197 36.40 1.53 -18.75
N ARG A 198 37.66 1.82 -19.09
CA ARG A 198 38.05 2.44 -20.37
C ARG A 198 37.74 1.53 -21.56
N ARG A 199 38.06 0.24 -21.50
CA ARG A 199 37.77 -0.71 -22.58
C ARG A 199 36.27 -0.94 -22.76
N ILE A 200 35.52 -1.09 -21.67
CA ILE A 200 34.06 -1.19 -21.72
C ILE A 200 33.47 0.08 -22.36
N ARG A 201 33.93 1.26 -21.94
CA ARG A 201 33.50 2.54 -22.53
C ARG A 201 33.81 2.65 -24.02
N ASN A 202 34.97 2.16 -24.46
CA ASN A 202 35.41 2.27 -25.85
C ASN A 202 34.76 1.22 -26.76
N SER A 203 34.29 0.10 -26.22
CA SER A 203 33.70 -1.01 -26.98
C SER A 203 32.16 -1.04 -26.91
N TRP A 204 31.55 -0.34 -25.95
CA TRP A 204 30.11 -0.28 -25.81
C TRP A 204 29.52 0.87 -26.64
N SER A 205 28.61 0.55 -27.55
CA SER A 205 27.91 1.52 -28.41
C SER A 205 26.58 2.04 -27.84
N GLY A 206 26.15 1.56 -26.67
CA GLY A 206 24.89 1.96 -26.03
C GLY A 206 25.00 3.21 -25.16
N THR A 207 23.86 3.68 -24.64
CA THR A 207 23.75 4.90 -23.82
C THR A 207 24.71 4.83 -22.61
N TYR A 208 25.55 5.85 -22.47
CA TYR A 208 26.57 5.89 -21.42
C TYR A 208 25.93 6.06 -20.04
N VAL A 209 26.20 5.13 -19.14
CA VAL A 209 25.88 5.25 -17.72
C VAL A 209 27.17 5.63 -16.97
N GLY A 210 27.05 6.47 -15.95
CA GLY A 210 28.20 6.97 -15.21
C GLY A 210 29.13 5.85 -14.69
N PRO A 211 30.45 6.11 -14.60
CA PRO A 211 31.46 5.08 -14.35
C PRO A 211 31.30 4.37 -13.00
N ARG A 212 30.69 5.04 -12.01
CA ARG A 212 30.41 4.48 -10.68
C ARG A 212 29.34 3.38 -10.73
N THR A 213 28.25 3.62 -11.47
CA THR A 213 27.14 2.66 -11.61
C THR A 213 27.55 1.42 -12.40
N ILE A 214 28.35 1.60 -13.45
CA ILE A 214 28.94 0.50 -14.22
C ILE A 214 29.82 -0.36 -13.30
N TYR A 215 30.65 0.26 -12.47
CA TYR A 215 31.50 -0.44 -11.52
C TYR A 215 30.70 -1.25 -10.50
N ASP A 216 29.68 -0.66 -9.88
CA ASP A 216 28.85 -1.36 -8.88
C ASP A 216 28.14 -2.57 -9.50
N TRP A 217 27.64 -2.44 -10.73
CA TRP A 217 27.00 -3.55 -11.44
C TRP A 217 27.96 -4.68 -11.81
N ILE A 218 29.16 -4.34 -12.27
CA ILE A 218 30.22 -5.30 -12.61
C ILE A 218 30.71 -6.01 -11.35
N THR A 219 30.96 -5.26 -10.28
CA THR A 219 31.45 -5.80 -9.01
C THR A 219 30.42 -6.76 -8.39
N ASP A 220 29.15 -6.37 -8.33
CA ASP A 220 28.05 -7.23 -7.86
C ASP A 220 27.81 -8.45 -8.74
N GLY A 221 27.97 -8.30 -10.07
CA GLY A 221 27.67 -9.34 -11.05
C GLY A 221 28.81 -10.33 -11.29
N ILE A 222 30.06 -9.94 -11.03
CA ILE A 222 31.25 -10.78 -11.22
C ILE A 222 31.70 -11.44 -9.92
N LEU A 223 31.53 -10.79 -8.75
CA LEU A 223 31.89 -11.37 -7.44
C LEU A 223 30.85 -12.35 -6.87
N LYS A 224 29.73 -12.59 -7.57
CA LYS A 224 28.70 -13.58 -7.19
C LYS A 224 28.86 -14.94 -7.89
N LEU A 225 30.03 -15.22 -8.47
CA LEU A 225 30.48 -16.54 -8.91
C LEU A 225 31.57 -17.05 -7.96
#